data_AF-A0A7V6MUY3-F1
#
_entry.id   AF-A0A7V6MUY3-F1
#
_cell.length_a   1.000
_cell.length_b   1.000
_cell.length_c   1.000
_cell.angle_alpha   90.00
_cell.angle_beta   90.00
_cell.angle_gamma   90.00
#
_symmetry.space_group_name_H-M   'P 1'
#
loop_
_entity.id
_entity.type
_entity.pdbx_description
1 polymer ?
#
loop_
_entity_poly.entity_id
_entity_poly.type
_entity_poly.pdbx_seq_one_letter_code
_entity_poly.pdbx_strand_id
1 'polypeptide(L)' 'MLQVTLTPAEIDTLFLDINGQGGFQSMLLKFREQLSGSTLTLYEEDIKRFKAYTSSYGQGGYQGRLLKLTSVINAINNR' A
#
# COMPACT_ATOMS: atom_id res chain seq x y z
N MET A 1 4.43 9.91 -10.94
CA MET A 1 3.37 8.88 -10.85
C MET A 1 3.97 7.53 -11.22
N LEU A 2 3.52 6.46 -10.59
CA LEU A 2 3.98 5.09 -10.81
C LEU A 2 2.77 4.16 -10.87
N GLN A 3 2.71 3.28 -11.86
CA GLN A 3 1.66 2.26 -11.96
C GLN A 3 2.24 0.91 -11.55
N VAL A 4 1.51 0.20 -10.70
CA VAL A 4 1.91 -1.10 -10.16
C VAL A 4 0.78 -2.08 -10.37
N THR A 5 1.08 -3.24 -10.95
CA THR A 5 0.12 -4.34 -11.02
C THR A 5 0.16 -5.13 -9.72
N LEU A 6 -0.97 -5.21 -9.03
CA LEU A 6 -1.13 -6.01 -7.81
C LEU A 6 -1.52 -7.44 -8.16
N THR A 7 -1.00 -8.38 -7.39
CA THR A 7 -1.46 -9.77 -7.41
C THR A 7 -2.82 -9.89 -6.73
N PRO A 8 -3.60 -10.96 -7.01
CA PRO A 8 -4.87 -11.19 -6.32
C PRO A 8 -4.76 -11.20 -4.79
N ALA A 9 -3.71 -11.82 -4.24
CA ALA A 9 -3.47 -11.86 -2.79
C ALA A 9 -3.19 -10.48 -2.16
N GLU A 10 -2.54 -9.58 -2.92
CA GLU A 10 -2.30 -8.20 -2.50
C GLU A 10 -3.59 -7.38 -2.53
N ILE A 11 -4.44 -7.62 -3.55
CA ILE A 11 -5.78 -7.02 -3.62
C ILE A 11 -6.61 -7.50 -2.42
N ASP A 12 -6.64 -8.81 -2.13
CA ASP A 12 -7.35 -9.36 -0.97
C ASP A 12 -6.87 -8.70 0.32
N THR A 13 -5.55 -8.58 0.50
CA THR A 13 -4.94 -7.90 1.65
C THR A 13 -5.36 -6.44 1.76
N LEU A 14 -5.42 -5.74 0.62
CA LEU A 14 -5.83 -4.35 0.54
C LEU A 14 -7.29 -4.17 0.95
N PHE A 15 -8.16 -5.13 0.64
CA PHE A 15 -9.61 -5.08 0.91
C PHE A 15 -10.04 -5.64 2.27
N LEU A 16 -9.14 -6.24 3.07
CA LEU A 16 -9.43 -6.63 4.46
C LEU A 16 -9.97 -5.45 5.30
N ASP A 17 -10.95 -5.69 6.17
CA ASP A 17 -11.62 -4.64 6.96
C ASP A 17 -10.64 -3.67 7.65
N ILE A 18 -10.96 -2.38 7.55
CA ILE A 18 -10.19 -1.27 8.12
C ILE A 18 -11.07 -0.57 9.16
N ASN A 19 -10.79 -0.84 10.43
CA ASN A 19 -11.36 -0.18 11.58
C ASN A 19 -10.42 0.92 12.11
N GLY A 20 -10.94 2.14 12.27
CA GLY A 20 -10.22 3.30 12.79
C GLY A 20 -9.65 4.23 11.71
N GLN A 21 -9.03 5.34 12.15
CA GLN A 21 -8.63 6.47 11.29
C GLN A 21 -7.12 6.82 11.41
N GLY A 22 -6.27 5.81 11.63
CA GLY A 22 -4.82 6.00 11.70
C GLY A 22 -4.14 6.18 10.34
N GLY A 23 -2.88 6.62 10.33
CA GLY A 23 -2.13 6.89 9.11
C GLY A 23 -2.04 5.70 8.14
N PHE A 24 -1.78 4.50 8.66
CA PHE A 24 -1.74 3.28 7.84
C PHE A 24 -3.12 2.92 7.26
N GLN A 25 -4.18 3.07 8.05
CA GLN A 25 -5.56 2.86 7.62
C GLN A 25 -5.93 3.79 6.47
N SER A 26 -5.69 5.10 6.65
CA SER A 26 -5.97 6.11 5.64
C SER A 26 -5.19 5.85 4.35
N MET A 27 -3.96 5.35 4.46
CA MET A 27 -3.16 4.98 3.29
C MET A 27 -3.73 3.77 2.54
N LEU A 28 -4.13 2.71 3.26
CA LEU A 28 -4.78 1.55 2.66
C LEU A 28 -6.11 1.93 1.99
N LEU A 29 -6.92 2.80 2.62
CA LEU A 29 -8.15 3.31 2.03
C LEU A 29 -7.87 4.09 0.74
N LYS A 30 -6.89 4.99 0.76
CA LYS A 30 -6.46 5.73 -0.44
C LYS A 30 -6.02 4.79 -1.56
N PHE A 31 -5.29 3.73 -1.23
CA PHE A 31 -4.86 2.74 -2.23
C PHE A 31 -6.04 1.98 -2.85
N ARG A 32 -7.13 1.75 -2.11
CA ARG A 32 -8.36 1.18 -2.70
C ARG A 32 -8.99 2.13 -3.71
N GLU A 33 -9.05 3.43 -3.39
CA GLU A 33 -9.60 4.45 -4.28
C GLU A 33 -8.73 4.63 -5.55
N GLN A 34 -7.43 4.39 -5.44
CA GLN A 34 -6.46 4.48 -6.53
C GLN A 34 -6.30 3.18 -7.33
N LEU A 35 -7.00 2.11 -6.96
CA LEU A 35 -6.96 0.83 -7.64
C LEU A 35 -8.03 0.78 -8.75
N SER A 36 -7.60 0.49 -9.97
CA SER A 36 -8.48 0.21 -11.10
C SER A 36 -8.17 -1.18 -11.66
N GLY A 37 -9.11 -2.12 -11.47
CA GLY A 37 -8.86 -3.54 -11.72
C GLY A 37 -7.72 -4.05 -10.83
N SER A 38 -6.62 -4.48 -11.43
CA SER A 38 -5.39 -4.88 -10.74
C SER A 38 -4.30 -3.80 -10.73
N THR A 39 -4.56 -2.62 -11.30
CA THR A 39 -3.55 -1.57 -11.47
C THR A 39 -3.71 -0.51 -10.40
N LEU A 40 -2.73 -0.40 -9.51
CA LEU A 40 -2.62 0.64 -8.50
C LEU A 40 -1.83 1.83 -9.05
N THR A 41 -2.41 3.02 -8.98
CA THR A 41 -1.72 4.27 -9.37
C THR A 41 -1.20 5.00 -8.13
N LEU A 42 0.12 5.15 -8.03
CA LEU A 42 0.80 5.82 -6.92
C LEU A 42 1.30 7.22 -7.34
N TYR A 43 0.96 8.24 -6.58
CA TYR A 43 1.52 9.59 -6.75
C TYR A 43 2.78 9.78 -5.90
N GLU A 44 3.54 10.86 -6.16
CA GLU A 44 4.81 11.12 -5.45
C GLU A 44 4.64 11.17 -3.93
N GLU A 45 3.54 11.74 -3.45
CA GLU A 45 3.21 11.80 -2.03
C GLU A 45 2.95 10.42 -1.42
N ASP A 46 2.33 9.52 -2.18
CA ASP A 46 2.05 8.15 -1.76
C ASP A 46 3.35 7.39 -1.58
N ILE A 47 4.27 7.53 -2.55
CA ILE A 47 5.58 6.89 -2.52
C ILE A 47 6.39 7.38 -1.32
N LYS A 48 6.40 8.69 -1.06
CA LYS A 48 7.09 9.27 0.11
C LYS A 48 6.51 8.75 1.42
N ARG A 49 5.18 8.74 1.56
CA ARG A 49 4.51 8.22 2.76
C ARG A 49 4.73 6.72 2.93
N PHE A 50 4.68 5.95 1.84
CA PHE A 50 4.90 4.51 1.86
C PHE A 50 6.30 4.19 2.38
N LYS A 51 7.33 4.86 1.84
CA LYS A 51 8.71 4.71 2.32
C LYS A 51 8.85 5.06 3.80
N ALA A 52 8.21 6.14 4.25
CA ALA A 52 8.25 6.53 5.66
C ALA A 52 7.57 5.51 6.59
N TYR A 53 6.48 4.89 6.14
CA TYR A 53 5.70 3.90 6.90
C TYR A 53 6.33 2.50 6.90
N THR A 54 7.13 2.19 5.89
CA THR A 54 7.79 0.88 5.75
C THR A 54 9.26 0.88 6.18
N SER A 55 9.86 2.05 6.45
CA SER A 55 11.27 2.16 6.89
C SER A 55 11.52 1.64 8.31
N SER A 56 10.49 1.64 9.16
CA SER A 56 10.56 1.08 10.52
C SER A 56 9.91 -0.30 10.52
N TYR A 57 10.68 -1.37 10.74
CA TYR A 57 10.16 -2.73 10.78
C TYR A 57 9.55 -3.06 12.15
N GLY A 58 8.35 -3.65 12.12
CA GLY A 58 7.70 -4.23 13.29
C GLY A 58 6.45 -3.45 13.72
N GLN A 59 5.31 -4.16 13.74
CA GLN A 59 4.15 -3.97 14.65
C GLN A 59 2.88 -4.74 14.22
N GLY A 60 2.93 -5.56 13.15
CA GLY A 60 1.74 -6.27 12.69
C GLY A 60 0.62 -5.30 12.26
N GLY A 61 -0.64 -5.71 12.36
CA GLY A 61 -1.78 -4.83 12.05
C GLY A 61 -1.74 -4.25 10.62
N TYR A 62 -2.13 -2.97 10.47
CA TYR A 62 -2.19 -2.30 9.17
C TYR A 62 -0.83 -2.04 8.53
N GLN A 63 0.21 -1.79 9.33
CA GLN A 63 1.58 -1.70 8.83
C GLN A 63 2.01 -3.05 8.23
N GLY A 64 1.68 -4.17 8.89
CA GLY A 64 1.90 -5.50 8.33
C GLY A 64 1.15 -5.74 7.02
N ARG A 65 -0.03 -5.15 6.83
CA ARG A 65 -0.75 -5.22 5.54
C ARG A 65 -0.04 -4.43 4.44
N LEU A 66 0.47 -3.23 4.74
CA LEU A 66 1.27 -2.46 3.77
C LEU A 66 2.54 -3.22 3.36
N LEU A 67 3.20 -3.90 4.30
CA LEU A 67 4.39 -4.71 4.02
C LEU A 67 4.10 -5.94 3.14
N LYS A 68 2.85 -6.40 3.09
CA LYS A 68 2.42 -7.49 2.19
C LYS A 68 2.20 -7.02 0.74
N LEU A 69 2.18 -5.70 0.48
CA LEU A 69 2.10 -5.15 -0.87
C LEU A 69 3.49 -5.16 -1.54
N THR A 70 4.04 -6.35 -1.72
CA THR A 70 5.39 -6.59 -2.27
C THR A 70 5.60 -6.01 -3.67
N SER A 71 4.58 -6.04 -4.53
CA SER A 71 4.60 -5.43 -5.86
C SER A 71 4.84 -3.92 -5.76
N VAL A 72 4.23 -3.27 -4.76
CA VAL A 72 4.41 -1.83 -4.49
C VAL A 72 5.83 -1.56 -3.99
N ILE A 73 6.32 -2.35 -3.04
CA ILE A 73 7.69 -2.23 -2.52
C ILE A 73 8.71 -2.35 -3.65
N ASN A 74 8.59 -3.39 -4.48
CA ASN A 74 9.50 -3.64 -5.59
C ASN A 74 9.47 -2.50 -6.62
N ALA A 75 8.28 -2.03 -7.00
CA ALA A 75 8.15 -0.93 -7.95
C ALA A 75 8.72 0.38 -7.40
N ILE A 76 8.57 0.65 -6.11
CA ILE A 76 9.12 1.83 -5.44
C ILE A 76 10.65 1.77 -5.31
N ASN A 77 11.22 0.59 -5.09
CA ASN A 77 12.66 0.40 -4.93
C ASN A 77 13.41 0.42 -6.27
N ASN A 78 12.75 0.01 -7.36
CA ASN A 78 13.33 0.00 -8.70
C ASN A 78 13.16 1.32 -9.46
N ARG A 79 12.72 2.38 -8.76
CA ARG A 79 12.51 3.73 -9.30
C ARG A 79 13.59 4.68 -8.83
#